data_AF-A0A3Q9RKT5-F1
#
_entry.id   AF-A0A3Q9RKT5-F1
#
_cell.length_a   1.000
_cell.length_b   1.000
_cell.length_c   1.000
_cell.angle_alpha   90.00
_cell.angle_beta   90.00
_cell.angle_gamma   90.00
#
_symmetry.space_group_name_H-M   'P 1'
#
loop_
_entity.id
_entity.type
_entity.pdbx_description
1 polymer ?
#
loop_
_entity_poly.entity_id
_entity_poly.type
_entity_poly.pdbx_seq_one_letter_code
_entity_poly.pdbx_strand_id
1 'polypeptide(L)'
;MLKKGWLRRSRFLIVLTGSLVFYSFLEGVRNEVRKMKIMNVVWVLLIVIGMLSGCSEGPPIDHFEEKIVEATVVKKEHVRDDASEWELTLRYKNNVIVYGYDHSDYYNQIKEGDKVPVTLRKGYTKENKLEVETIEPVNE
;
A
#
# COMPACT_ATOMS: atom_id res chain seq x y z
N MET A 1 -26.90 -24.80 -78.84
CA MET A 1 -26.93 -23.43 -78.29
C MET A 1 -27.04 -23.52 -76.77
N LEU A 2 -26.08 -22.95 -76.03
CA LEU A 2 -26.11 -22.49 -74.62
C LEU A 2 -26.76 -23.42 -73.57
N LYS A 3 -26.04 -23.94 -72.57
CA LYS A 3 -25.63 -23.14 -71.40
C LYS A 3 -24.45 -23.79 -70.65
N LYS A 4 -23.25 -23.28 -70.91
CA LYS A 4 -22.21 -23.08 -69.87
C LYS A 4 -22.81 -22.11 -68.84
N GLY A 5 -22.83 -22.43 -67.55
CA GLY A 5 -23.08 -21.38 -66.54
C GLY A 5 -23.70 -21.77 -65.20
N TRP A 6 -23.99 -23.04 -64.92
CA TRP A 6 -24.77 -23.39 -63.72
C TRP A 6 -24.07 -24.29 -62.69
N LEU A 7 -22.74 -24.48 -62.79
CA LEU A 7 -21.99 -25.23 -61.77
C LEU A 7 -21.03 -24.37 -60.91
N ARG A 8 -20.88 -23.07 -61.20
CA ARG A 8 -20.01 -22.17 -60.43
C ARG A 8 -20.72 -21.37 -59.33
N ARG A 9 -22.06 -21.29 -59.32
CA ARG A 9 -22.80 -20.50 -58.32
C ARG A 9 -23.08 -21.22 -56.99
N SER A 10 -23.19 -22.55 -56.97
CA SER A 10 -23.48 -23.28 -55.72
C SER A 10 -22.30 -23.36 -54.74
N ARG A 11 -21.05 -23.26 -55.21
CA ARG A 11 -19.88 -23.28 -54.33
C ARG A 11 -19.63 -21.95 -53.61
N PHE A 12 -20.10 -20.83 -54.17
CA PHE A 12 -19.96 -19.52 -53.53
C PHE A 12 -21.00 -19.29 -52.42
N LEU A 13 -22.20 -19.88 -52.54
CA LEU A 13 -23.28 -19.66 -51.56
C LEU A 13 -23.02 -20.39 -50.23
N ILE A 14 -22.34 -21.54 -50.24
CA ILE A 14 -22.03 -22.34 -49.04
C ILE A 14 -20.89 -21.72 -48.21
N VAL A 15 -19.96 -21.01 -48.84
CA VAL A 15 -18.82 -20.36 -48.15
C VAL A 15 -19.25 -19.10 -47.39
N LEU A 16 -20.27 -18.39 -47.89
CA LEU A 16 -20.79 -17.17 -47.27
C LEU A 16 -21.68 -17.45 -46.04
N THR A 17 -22.47 -18.52 -46.05
CA THR A 17 -23.32 -18.89 -44.90
C THR A 17 -22.53 -19.50 -43.75
N GLY A 18 -21.46 -20.27 -44.02
CA GLY A 18 -20.56 -20.79 -43.00
C GLY A 18 -19.80 -19.69 -42.24
N SER A 19 -19.41 -18.62 -42.93
CA SER A 19 -18.67 -17.50 -42.32
C SER A 19 -19.53 -16.66 -41.36
N LEU A 20 -20.82 -16.47 -41.67
CA LEU A 20 -21.72 -15.69 -40.82
C LEU A 20 -22.06 -16.42 -39.51
N VAL A 21 -22.30 -17.73 -39.57
CA VAL A 21 -22.60 -18.54 -38.38
C VAL A 21 -21.38 -18.65 -37.46
N PHE A 22 -20.17 -18.76 -38.04
CA PHE A 22 -18.93 -18.79 -37.26
C PHE A 22 -18.63 -17.43 -36.61
N TYR A 23 -18.93 -16.31 -37.28
CA TYR A 23 -18.76 -14.97 -36.72
C TYR A 23 -19.73 -14.72 -35.55
N SER A 24 -21.02 -15.08 -35.68
CA SER A 24 -22.00 -14.97 -34.59
C SER A 24 -21.66 -15.88 -33.40
N PHE A 25 -21.11 -17.07 -33.66
CA PHE A 25 -20.62 -17.96 -32.60
C PHE A 25 -19.40 -17.37 -31.87
N LEU A 26 -18.42 -16.84 -32.61
CA LEU A 26 -17.25 -16.18 -32.02
C LEU A 26 -17.63 -14.89 -31.25
N GLU A 27 -18.60 -14.12 -31.72
CA GLU A 27 -19.10 -12.96 -30.96
C GLU A 27 -19.86 -13.37 -29.70
N GLY A 28 -20.64 -14.46 -29.75
CA GLY A 28 -21.28 -15.06 -28.58
C GLY A 28 -20.26 -15.51 -27.54
N VAL A 29 -19.23 -16.25 -27.97
CA VAL A 29 -18.12 -16.68 -27.09
C VAL A 29 -17.34 -15.49 -26.56
N ARG A 30 -17.06 -14.47 -27.38
CA ARG A 30 -16.38 -13.23 -26.95
C ARG A 30 -17.19 -12.47 -25.89
N ASN A 31 -18.51 -12.39 -26.05
CA ASN A 31 -19.39 -11.73 -25.10
C ASN A 31 -19.50 -12.50 -23.78
N GLU A 32 -19.58 -13.83 -23.81
CA GLU A 32 -19.58 -14.66 -22.60
C GLU A 32 -18.22 -14.60 -21.87
N VAL A 33 -17.10 -14.64 -22.59
CA VAL A 33 -15.76 -14.45 -22.00
C VAL A 33 -15.62 -13.05 -21.39
N ARG A 34 -16.17 -12.00 -22.03
CA ARG A 34 -16.18 -10.64 -21.49
C ARG A 34 -17.04 -10.53 -20.23
N LYS A 35 -18.22 -11.17 -20.19
CA LYS A 35 -19.07 -11.25 -18.99
C LYS A 35 -18.38 -11.97 -17.84
N MET A 36 -17.75 -13.13 -18.09
CA MET A 36 -16.97 -13.87 -17.07
C MET A 36 -15.81 -13.02 -16.53
N LYS A 37 -15.10 -12.29 -17.40
CA LYS A 37 -14.04 -11.37 -16.98
C LYS A 37 -14.59 -10.22 -16.12
N ILE A 38 -15.71 -9.61 -16.50
CA ILE A 38 -16.34 -8.51 -15.73
C ILE A 38 -16.82 -9.02 -14.37
N MET A 39 -17.46 -10.19 -14.32
CA MET A 39 -17.91 -10.79 -13.07
C MET A 39 -16.75 -11.06 -12.13
N ASN A 40 -15.64 -11.62 -12.63
CA ASN A 40 -14.43 -11.83 -11.83
C ASN A 40 -13.84 -10.51 -11.32
N VAL A 41 -13.85 -9.44 -12.12
CA VAL A 41 -13.38 -8.11 -11.69
C VAL A 41 -14.26 -7.52 -10.59
N VAL A 42 -15.59 -7.67 -10.69
CA VAL A 42 -16.54 -7.20 -9.66
C VAL A 42 -16.35 -7.95 -8.34
N TRP A 43 -16.14 -9.26 -8.39
CA TRP A 43 -15.87 -10.08 -7.20
C TRP A 43 -14.56 -9.69 -6.51
N VAL A 44 -13.48 -9.46 -7.27
CA VAL A 44 -12.21 -8.99 -6.71
C VAL A 44 -12.37 -7.60 -6.09
N LEU A 45 -13.11 -6.70 -6.72
CA LEU A 45 -13.36 -5.36 -6.19
C LEU A 45 -14.12 -5.39 -4.85
N LEU A 46 -15.13 -6.26 -4.72
CA LEU A 46 -15.89 -6.42 -3.46
C LEU A 46 -15.02 -6.99 -2.33
N ILE A 47 -14.12 -7.93 -2.63
CA ILE A 47 -13.17 -8.46 -1.65
C ILE A 47 -12.21 -7.36 -1.18
N VAL A 48 -11.70 -6.54 -2.10
CA VAL A 48 -10.81 -5.42 -1.76
C VAL A 48 -11.53 -4.37 -0.91
N ILE A 49 -12.79 -4.03 -1.23
CA ILE A 49 -13.60 -3.08 -0.44
C ILE A 49 -13.89 -3.66 0.97
N GLY A 50 -14.16 -4.96 1.06
CA GLY A 50 -14.35 -5.65 2.34
C GLY A 50 -13.10 -5.67 3.23
N MET A 51 -11.91 -5.75 2.62
CA MET A 51 -10.64 -5.67 3.36
C MET A 51 -10.31 -4.26 3.84
N LEU A 52 -10.76 -3.21 3.14
CA LEU A 52 -10.49 -1.81 3.49
C LEU A 52 -11.44 -1.24 4.56
N SER A 53 -12.59 -1.87 4.79
CA SER A 53 -13.56 -1.46 5.81
C SER A 53 -13.24 -1.94 7.23
N GLY A 54 -12.12 -2.67 7.39
CA GLY A 54 -11.67 -3.24 8.65
C GLY A 54 -10.72 -2.37 9.49
N CYS A 55 -10.47 -1.11 9.12
CA CYS A 55 -9.75 -0.18 10.00
C CYS A 55 -10.67 0.28 11.14
N SER A 56 -10.85 -0.60 12.14
CA SER A 56 -11.42 -0.18 13.43
C SER A 56 -10.44 0.79 14.05
N GLU A 57 -10.75 2.07 14.03
CA GLU A 57 -10.12 3.05 14.91
C GLU A 57 -10.28 2.53 16.34
N GLY A 58 -9.17 2.39 17.07
CA GLY A 58 -9.16 1.86 18.43
C GLY A 58 -10.03 2.69 19.38
N PRO A 59 -10.21 2.26 20.64
CA PRO A 59 -10.95 3.04 21.61
C PRO A 59 -10.36 4.47 21.70
N PRO A 60 -11.20 5.50 21.86
CA PRO A 60 -10.74 6.88 21.85
C PRO A 60 -9.79 7.13 23.02
N ILE A 61 -8.69 7.84 22.73
CA ILE A 61 -7.74 8.27 23.75
C ILE A 61 -8.37 9.42 24.55
N ASP A 62 -8.34 9.29 25.88
CA ASP A 62 -8.92 10.25 26.82
C ASP A 62 -7.91 11.28 27.30
N HIS A 63 -6.67 10.84 27.61
CA HIS A 63 -5.59 11.73 28.01
C HIS A 63 -4.22 11.16 27.62
N PHE A 64 -3.21 12.03 27.66
CA PHE A 64 -1.82 11.71 27.41
C PHE A 64 -0.96 12.01 28.64
N GLU A 65 0.00 11.14 28.91
CA GLU A 65 1.09 11.38 29.85
C GLU A 65 2.41 11.50 29.08
N GLU A 66 3.22 12.49 29.45
CA GLU A 66 4.52 12.75 28.84
C GLU A 66 5.63 12.66 29.89
N LYS A 67 6.74 12.01 29.53
CA LYS A 67 7.93 11.89 30.39
C LYS A 67 9.19 11.84 29.55
N ILE A 68 10.24 12.53 29.99
CA ILE A 68 11.57 12.41 29.37
C ILE A 68 12.22 11.09 29.80
N VAL A 69 12.66 10.30 28.84
CA VAL A 69 13.37 9.02 29.04
C VAL A 69 14.61 8.97 28.16
N GLU A 70 15.54 8.06 28.47
CA GLU A 70 16.73 7.84 27.66
C GLU A 70 16.47 6.76 26.59
N ALA A 71 16.57 7.12 25.31
CA ALA A 71 16.60 6.18 24.20
C ALA A 71 18.05 5.89 23.79
N THR A 72 18.31 4.68 23.28
CA THR A 72 19.63 4.28 22.76
C THR A 72 19.70 4.56 21.27
N VAL A 73 20.79 5.15 20.82
CA VAL A 73 21.10 5.31 19.39
C VAL A 73 21.50 3.95 18.84
N VAL A 74 20.72 3.42 17.91
CA VAL A 74 20.98 2.11 17.27
C VAL A 74 21.69 2.27 15.93
N LYS A 75 21.48 3.40 15.27
CA LYS A 75 22.05 3.66 13.95
C LYS A 75 22.22 5.15 13.74
N LYS A 76 23.32 5.55 13.07
CA LYS A 76 23.54 6.92 12.60
C LYS A 76 23.96 6.89 11.14
N GLU A 77 23.18 7.53 10.27
CA GLU A 77 23.42 7.55 8.82
C GLU A 77 23.41 8.97 8.27
N HIS A 78 24.19 9.20 7.23
CA HIS A 78 24.07 10.40 6.42
C HIS A 78 22.97 10.19 5.38
N VAL A 79 22.04 11.16 5.30
CA VAL A 79 20.89 11.06 4.40
C VAL A 79 21.28 11.43 2.97
N ARG A 80 22.25 12.34 2.79
CA ARG A 80 22.77 12.72 1.47
C ARG A 80 24.27 13.01 1.49
N ASP A 81 24.94 12.69 0.38
CA ASP A 81 26.38 12.89 0.20
C ASP A 81 26.80 14.38 0.17
N ASP A 82 25.84 15.30 0.00
CA ASP A 82 26.04 16.75 -0.13
C ASP A 82 25.44 17.57 1.03
N ALA A 83 24.64 16.94 1.90
CA ALA A 83 24.03 17.57 3.06
C ALA A 83 24.54 16.89 4.34
N SER A 84 25.29 17.64 5.13
CA SER A 84 24.98 18.08 6.49
C SER A 84 23.88 17.46 7.36
N GLU A 85 22.93 16.73 6.77
CA GLU A 85 21.80 16.12 7.47
C GLU A 85 22.15 14.70 7.89
N TRP A 86 21.81 14.39 9.13
CA TRP A 86 22.03 13.10 9.74
C TRP A 86 20.69 12.50 10.17
N GLU A 87 20.55 11.21 10.00
CA GLU A 87 19.45 10.41 10.53
C GLU A 87 19.95 9.54 11.68
N LEU A 88 19.28 9.66 12.83
CA LEU A 88 19.46 8.79 13.98
C LEU A 88 18.28 7.85 14.12
N THR A 89 18.57 6.56 14.23
CA THR A 89 17.59 5.57 14.67
C THR A 89 17.70 5.42 16.17
N LEU A 90 16.66 5.83 16.90
CA LEU A 90 16.59 5.74 18.36
C LEU A 90 15.68 4.58 18.77
N ARG A 91 16.09 3.84 19.79
CA ARG A 91 15.31 2.74 20.37
C ARG A 91 15.07 2.96 21.86
N TYR A 92 13.82 2.85 22.26
CA TYR A 92 13.43 2.74 23.66
C TYR A 92 12.46 1.57 23.81
N LYS A 93 12.89 0.52 24.53
CA LYS A 93 12.16 -0.75 24.65
C LYS A 93 11.80 -1.31 23.26
N ASN A 94 10.51 -1.42 22.97
CA ASN A 94 9.96 -1.92 21.70
C ASN A 94 9.71 -0.81 20.67
N ASN A 95 9.85 0.46 21.06
CA ASN A 95 9.64 1.60 20.18
C ASN A 95 10.94 1.97 19.47
N VAL A 96 10.84 2.16 18.16
CA VAL A 96 11.95 2.60 17.31
C VAL A 96 11.46 3.79 16.51
N ILE A 97 12.22 4.88 16.54
CA ILE A 97 11.98 6.05 15.70
C ILE A 97 13.21 6.36 14.87
N VAL A 98 12.97 6.85 13.66
CA VAL A 98 14.00 7.45 12.82
C VAL A 98 13.78 8.96 12.89
N TYR A 99 14.82 9.67 13.30
CA TYR A 99 14.80 11.11 13.46
C TYR A 99 15.89 11.72 12.59
N GLY A 100 15.48 12.48 11.59
CA GLY A 100 16.38 13.34 10.81
C GLY A 100 16.58 14.66 11.53
N TYR A 101 17.82 15.12 11.65
CA TYR A 101 18.14 16.45 12.15
C TYR A 101 19.11 17.17 11.21
N ASP A 102 18.92 18.48 11.12
CA ASP A 102 19.84 19.41 10.48
C ASP A 102 20.81 19.92 11.55
N HIS A 103 22.12 19.78 11.30
CA HIS A 103 23.28 20.15 12.15
C HIS A 103 23.00 20.83 13.50
N SER A 104 22.49 20.08 14.47
CA SER A 104 22.63 20.48 15.86
C SER A 104 24.00 20.00 16.34
N ASP A 105 24.83 20.93 16.85
CA ASP A 105 26.15 20.63 17.41
C ASP A 105 26.11 19.51 18.46
N TYR A 106 24.95 19.36 19.12
CA TYR A 106 24.66 18.31 20.08
C TYR A 106 24.68 16.92 19.43
N TYR A 107 23.92 16.71 18.34
CA TYR A 107 23.81 15.38 17.70
C TYR A 107 25.01 15.01 16.83
N ASN A 108 25.85 15.98 16.44
CA ASN A 108 27.09 15.72 15.72
C ASN A 108 28.07 14.84 16.52
N GLN A 109 28.10 15.01 17.84
CA GLN A 109 29.00 14.26 18.72
C GLN A 109 28.45 12.87 19.11
N ILE A 110 27.15 12.65 18.88
CA ILE A 110 26.45 11.42 19.27
C ILE A 110 26.86 10.25 18.36
N LYS A 111 27.08 9.10 18.97
CA LYS A 111 27.51 7.85 18.34
C LYS A 111 26.50 6.74 18.58
N GLU A 112 26.60 5.68 17.77
CA GLU A 112 25.83 4.46 18.01
C GLU A 112 26.19 3.87 19.39
N GLY A 113 25.16 3.49 20.14
CA GLY A 113 25.26 3.05 21.53
C GLY A 113 25.07 4.15 22.58
N ASP A 114 25.15 5.43 22.18
CA ASP A 114 24.91 6.53 23.11
C ASP A 114 23.45 6.59 23.55
N LYS A 115 23.22 7.20 24.71
CA LYS A 115 21.90 7.46 25.24
C LYS A 115 21.53 8.92 25.07
N VAL A 116 20.35 9.17 24.52
CA VAL A 116 19.85 10.52 24.27
C VAL A 116 18.47 10.70 24.89
N PRO A 117 18.15 11.89 25.42
CA PRO A 117 16.83 12.15 25.96
C PRO A 117 15.78 12.19 24.83
N VAL A 118 14.66 11.52 25.05
CA VAL A 118 13.47 11.55 24.20
C VAL A 118 12.22 11.75 25.06
N THR A 119 11.20 12.35 24.49
CA THR A 119 9.88 12.47 25.10
C THR A 119 9.10 11.18 24.86
N LEU A 120 8.79 10.45 25.93
CA LEU A 120 7.87 9.32 25.91
C LEU A 120 6.45 9.84 26.11
N ARG A 121 5.58 9.59 25.14
CA ARG A 121 4.17 9.94 25.19
C ARG A 121 3.31 8.68 25.25
N LYS A 122 2.45 8.61 26.26
CA LYS A 122 1.53 7.49 26.48
C LYS A 122 0.10 7.98 26.42
N GLY A 123 -0.71 7.36 25.56
CA GLY A 123 -2.14 7.66 25.46
C GLY A 123 -2.97 6.56 26.13
N TYR A 124 -3.88 6.99 27.00
CA TYR A 124 -4.73 6.09 27.77
C TYR A 124 -6.21 6.28 27.42
N THR A 125 -7.00 5.21 27.53
CA THR A 125 -8.47 5.29 27.49
C THR A 125 -9.04 5.87 28.79
N LYS A 126 -10.36 6.13 28.77
CA LYS A 126 -11.16 6.46 29.97
C LYS A 126 -11.06 5.43 31.11
N GLU A 127 -10.73 4.18 30.78
CA GLU A 127 -10.54 3.10 31.76
C GLU A 127 -9.09 3.00 32.27
N ASN A 128 -8.24 3.98 31.96
CA ASN A 128 -6.79 3.99 32.26
C ASN A 128 -6.03 2.81 31.65
N LYS A 129 -6.48 2.29 30.50
CA LYS A 129 -5.73 1.29 29.72
C LYS A 129 -4.83 2.00 28.72
N LEU A 130 -3.57 1.57 28.63
CA LEU A 130 -2.60 2.07 27.66
C LEU A 130 -2.95 1.56 26.26
N GLU A 131 -3.21 2.48 25.32
CA GLU A 131 -3.52 2.14 23.92
C GLU A 131 -2.37 2.47 22.98
N VAL A 132 -1.66 3.56 23.26
CA VAL A 132 -0.55 4.02 22.42
C VAL A 132 0.63 4.44 23.28
N GLU A 133 1.83 4.07 22.84
CA GLU A 133 3.10 4.49 23.41
C GLU A 133 4.01 4.92 22.26
N THR A 134 4.36 6.20 22.19
CA THR A 134 5.26 6.76 21.19
C THR A 134 6.45 7.45 21.86
N ILE A 135 7.57 7.52 21.15
CA ILE A 135 8.72 8.33 21.55
C ILE A 135 8.91 9.42 20.51
N GLU A 136 9.28 10.61 20.96
CA GLU A 136 9.54 11.77 20.13
C GLU A 136 10.87 12.40 20.56
N PRO A 137 11.65 12.99 19.63
CA PRO A 137 12.85 13.74 19.98
C PRO A 137 12.51 14.90 20.92
N VAL A 138 13.42 15.24 21.84
CA VAL A 138 13.30 16.49 22.60
C VAL A 138 13.70 17.63 21.64
N ASN A 139 12.71 18.37 21.14
CA ASN A 139 12.96 19.63 20.47
C ASN A 139 13.20 20.70 21.56
N GLU A 140 14.43 21.19 21.67
CA GLU A 140 14.73 22.43 22.39
C GLU A 140 14.37 23.66 21.56
#